data_AF-A0A520NX33-F1
#
_entry.id   AF-A0A520NX33-F1
#
_cell.length_a   1.000
_cell.length_b   1.000
_cell.length_c   1.000
_cell.angle_alpha   90.00
_cell.angle_beta   90.00
_cell.angle_gamma   90.00
#
_symmetry.space_group_name_H-M   'P 1'
#
loop_
_entity.id
_entity.type
_entity.pdbx_description
1 polymer ?
#
loop_
_entity_poly.entity_id
_entity_poly.type
_entity_poly.pdbx_seq_one_letter_code
_entity_poly.pdbx_strand_id
1 'polypeptide(L)' 'MALVAGVNICCRAGDKKPDATRCWAGSYELSKGMLHAGGTLVLPRDQKRFVPIELQAFEARRDLWQGEFVLP' A
#
# COMPACT_ATOMS: atom_id res chain seq x y z
N MET A 1 -1.85 14.68 -1.86
CA MET A 1 -0.84 14.94 -0.81
C MET A 1 0.26 13.89 -0.96
N ALA A 2 1.53 14.28 -1.03
CA ALA A 2 2.63 13.33 -1.22
C ALA A 2 3.01 12.67 0.12
N LEU A 3 2.88 11.34 0.23
CA LEU A 3 3.14 10.57 1.46
C LEU A 3 4.62 10.60 1.91
N VAL A 4 5.53 10.98 1.01
CA VAL A 4 6.97 10.78 1.17
C VAL A 4 7.80 12.07 1.02
N ALA A 5 7.17 13.18 0.59
CA ALA A 5 7.90 14.40 0.30
C ALA A 5 8.41 15.06 1.58
N GLY A 6 9.74 15.21 1.70
CA GLY A 6 10.38 15.86 2.85
C GLY A 6 10.39 15.02 4.14
N VAL A 7 10.09 13.72 4.06
CA VAL A 7 10.05 12.83 5.23
C VAL A 7 11.23 11.86 5.20
N ASN A 8 11.83 11.59 6.36
CA ASN A 8 12.84 10.55 6.49
C ASN A 8 12.21 9.17 6.37
N ILE A 9 12.67 8.37 5.41
CA ILE A 9 12.18 7.03 5.13
C ILE A 9 13.21 6.00 5.55
N CYS A 10 12.79 5.03 6.37
CA CYS A 10 13.58 3.84 6.67
C CYS A 10 13.02 2.68 5.86
N CYS A 11 13.87 1.94 5.16
CA CYS A 11 13.48 0.76 4.42
C CYS A 11 14.27 -0.46 4.90
N ARG A 12 13.62 -1.62 4.97
CA ARG A 12 14.24 -2.91 5.30
C ARG A 12 13.76 -3.97 4.32
N ALA A 13 14.72 -4.69 3.74
CA ALA A 13 14.42 -5.88 2.95
C ALA A 13 13.64 -6.90 3.80
N GLY A 14 12.75 -7.65 3.19
CA GLY A 14 12.07 -8.74 3.86
C GLY A 14 13.02 -9.92 4.08
N ASP A 15 13.18 -10.37 5.33
CA ASP A 15 14.08 -11.49 5.69
C ASP A 15 13.82 -12.78 4.91
N LYS A 16 12.61 -12.95 4.38
CA LYS A 16 12.16 -14.13 3.61
C LYS A 16 11.88 -13.86 2.13
N LYS A 17 12.00 -12.61 1.68
CA LYS A 17 11.64 -12.15 0.32
C LYS A 17 12.61 -11.05 -0.13
N PRO A 18 13.76 -11.39 -0.73
CA PRO A 18 14.78 -10.41 -1.11
C PRO A 18 14.30 -9.44 -2.21
N ASP A 19 13.24 -9.80 -2.92
CA ASP A 19 12.58 -8.99 -3.96
C ASP A 19 11.54 -8.01 -3.39
N ALA A 20 11.33 -7.97 -2.08
CA ALA A 20 10.36 -7.09 -1.43
C ALA A 20 11.01 -6.29 -0.30
N THR A 21 10.85 -4.98 -0.35
CA THR A 21 11.29 -4.06 0.70
C THR A 21 10.09 -3.44 1.37
N ARG A 22 10.12 -3.34 2.69
CA ARG A 22 9.14 -2.59 3.48
C ARG A 22 9.76 -1.25 3.87
N CYS A 23 8.98 -0.19 3.74
CA CYS A 23 9.43 1.16 4.05
C CYS A 23 8.49 1.84 5.03
N TRP A 24 9.06 2.66 5.90
CA TRP A 24 8.38 3.39 6.95
C TRP A 24 8.74 4.87 6.93
N ALA A 25 7.74 5.71 7.10
CA ALA A 25 7.86 7.12 7.44
C ALA A 25 7.56 7.26 8.94
N GLY A 26 8.59 7.39 9.77
CA GLY A 26 8.45 7.27 11.23
C GLY A 26 7.95 5.87 11.62
N SER A 27 6.83 5.78 12.34
CA SER A 27 6.18 4.51 12.71
C SER A 27 5.20 3.97 11.66
N TYR A 28 4.99 4.71 10.57
CA TYR A 28 3.97 4.41 9.59
C TYR A 28 4.53 3.65 8.38
N GLU A 29 4.01 2.45 8.12
CA GLU A 29 4.41 1.64 6.97
C GLU A 29 3.74 2.14 5.68
N LEU A 30 4.54 2.51 4.68
CA LEU A 30 4.06 3.17 3.47
C LEU A 30 3.09 2.31 2.66
N SER A 31 3.33 0.99 2.57
CA SER A 31 2.45 0.08 1.83
C SER A 31 1.01 0.11 2.35
N LYS A 32 0.83 0.22 3.68
CA LYS A 32 -0.51 0.34 4.28
C LYS A 32 -1.18 1.64 3.88
N GLY A 33 -0.43 2.74 3.81
CA GLY A 33 -0.98 4.03 3.42
C GLY A 33 -1.33 4.14 1.96
N MET A 34 -0.51 3.57 1.08
CA MET A 34 -0.82 3.53 -0.34
C MET A 34 -2.09 2.72 -0.61
N LEU A 35 -2.23 1.56 0.04
CA LEU A 35 -3.44 0.74 -0.03
C LEU A 35 -4.65 1.48 0.53
N HIS A 36 -4.52 2.08 1.71
CA HIS A 36 -5.61 2.82 2.33
C HIS A 36 -6.02 4.04 1.50
N ALA A 37 -5.08 4.68 0.79
CA ALA A 37 -5.39 5.77 -0.14
C ALA A 37 -6.11 5.29 -1.40
N GLY A 38 -6.11 3.99 -1.70
CA GLY A 38 -6.78 3.40 -2.86
C GLY A 38 -5.99 3.47 -4.16
N GLY A 39 -4.73 3.94 -4.13
CA GLY A 39 -3.89 4.12 -5.32
C GLY A 39 -3.08 2.89 -5.74
N THR A 40 -3.22 1.78 -5.01
CA THR A 40 -2.47 0.54 -5.24
C THR A 40 -3.32 -0.69 -4.92
N LEU A 41 -2.98 -1.82 -5.54
CA LEU A 41 -3.62 -3.11 -5.28
C LEU A 41 -2.74 -4.07 -4.49
N VAL A 42 -3.38 -5.01 -3.81
CA VAL A 42 -2.70 -6.08 -3.09
C VAL A 42 -2.26 -7.19 -4.04
N LEU A 43 -0.97 -7.52 -3.99
CA LEU A 43 -0.45 -8.69 -4.71
C LEU A 43 -0.96 -9.99 -4.06
N PRO A 44 -1.26 -11.05 -4.85
CA PRO A 44 -1.78 -12.32 -4.33
C PRO A 44 -1.00 -12.90 -3.14
N ARG A 45 0.33 -12.77 -3.18
CA ARG A 45 1.24 -13.30 -2.16
C ARG A 45 1.17 -12.60 -0.80
N ASP A 46 0.51 -11.44 -0.70
CA ASP A 46 0.45 -10.62 0.51
C ASP A 46 -1.00 -10.37 0.98
N GLN A 47 -1.96 -11.09 0.40
CA GLN A 47 -3.41 -10.93 0.67
C GLN A 47 -3.76 -10.94 2.15
N LYS A 48 -3.25 -11.91 2.92
CA LYS A 48 -3.55 -12.06 4.36
C LYS A 48 -3.31 -10.79 5.18
N ARG A 49 -2.32 -9.98 4.80
CA ARG A 49 -1.91 -8.80 5.55
C ARG A 49 -2.63 -7.53 5.10
N PHE A 50 -2.96 -7.46 3.83
CA PHE A 50 -3.29 -6.19 3.17
C PHE A 50 -4.71 -6.12 2.61
N VAL A 51 -5.37 -7.25 2.31
CA VAL A 51 -6.76 -7.27 1.83
C VAL A 51 -7.72 -6.50 2.73
N PRO A 52 -7.66 -6.59 4.07
CA PRO A 52 -8.56 -5.80 4.92
C PRO A 52 -8.41 -4.29 4.74
N ILE A 53 -7.20 -3.80 4.39
CA ILE A 53 -6.93 -2.37 4.19
C ILE A 53 -7.40 -1.93 2.80
N GLU A 54 -7.16 -2.75 1.78
CA GLU A 54 -7.66 -2.52 0.43
C GLU A 54 -9.19 -2.50 0.40
N LEU A 55 -9.85 -3.41 1.11
CA LEU A 55 -11.31 -3.46 1.22
C LEU A 55 -11.87 -2.16 1.81
N GLN A 56 -11.23 -1.60 2.83
CA GLN A 56 -11.63 -0.29 3.38
C GLN A 56 -11.50 0.84 2.35
N ALA A 57 -10.47 0.81 1.50
CA ALA A 57 -10.30 1.80 0.44
C ALA A 57 -11.35 1.64 -0.67
N PHE A 58 -11.70 0.39 -0.99
CA PHE A 58 -12.76 0.04 -1.93
C PHE A 58 -14.13 0.51 -1.43
N GLU A 59 -14.51 0.16 -0.21
CA GLU A 59 -15.79 0.56 0.40
C GLU A 59 -15.93 2.09 0.49
N ALA A 60 -14.83 2.79 0.76
CA ALA A 60 -14.80 4.24 0.81
C ALA A 60 -14.70 4.92 -0.58
N ARG A 61 -14.69 4.15 -1.68
CA ARG A 61 -14.51 4.62 -3.06
C ARG A 61 -13.35 5.62 -3.18
N ARG A 62 -12.15 5.20 -2.80
CA ARG A 62 -10.94 6.04 -2.86
C ARG A 62 -10.16 5.79 -4.15
N ASP A 63 -9.66 6.87 -4.75
CA ASP A 63 -8.72 6.86 -5.88
C ASP A 63 -9.12 5.89 -7.01
N LEU A 64 -8.40 4.76 -7.22
CA LEU A 64 -8.74 3.77 -8.25
C LEU A 64 -10.20 3.29 -8.18
N TRP A 65 -10.78 3.29 -6.99
CA TRP A 65 -12.16 2.85 -6.73
C TRP A 65 -13.23 3.93 -7.00
N GLN A 66 -12.84 5.13 -7.45
CA GLN A 66 -13.78 6.17 -7.90
C GLN A 66 -14.22 5.99 -9.36
N GLY A 67 -13.46 5.22 -10.14
CA GLY A 67 -13.70 4.99 -11.56
C GLY A 67 -13.85 3.51 -11.90
N GLU A 68 -13.72 3.22 -13.19
CA GLU A 68 -13.65 1.87 -13.70
C GLU A 68 -12.18 1.44 -13.73
N PHE A 69 -11.82 0.47 -12.91
CA PHE A 69 -10.49 -0.12 -12.91
C PHE A 69 -10.53 -1.47 -13.60
N VAL A 70 -9.86 -1.56 -14.76
CA VAL A 70 -9.77 -2.79 -15.56
C VAL A 70 -8.37 -3.36 -15.44
N LEU A 71 -8.27 -4.58 -14.90
CA LEU A 71 -7.03 -5.36 -14.99
C LEU A 71 -6.87 -5.85 -16.44
N PRO A 72 -5.68 -5.69 -17.05
CA PRO A 72 -5.41 -6.23 -18.38
C PRO A 72 -5.48 -7.76 -18.44
#